data_AF-A0A328SHW3-F1
#
_entry.id   AF-A0A328SHW3-F1
#
_cell.length_a   1.000
_cell.length_b   1.000
_cell.length_c   1.000
_cell.angle_alpha   90.00
_cell.angle_beta   90.00
_cell.angle_gamma   90.00
#
_symmetry.space_group_name_H-M   'P 1'
#
loop_
_entity.id
_entity.type
_entity.pdbx_description
1 polymer ?
#
loop_
_entity_poly.entity_id
_entity_poly.type
_entity_poly.pdbx_seq_one_letter_code
_entity_poly.pdbx_strand_id
1 'polypeptide(L)' 'EDYCKYCYKNGEFQEDFTMEEMIEFCIPLTVANSDMDEQSVSIMLNKVMPQLKRWKK' A
#
# COMPACT_ATOMS: atom_id res chain seq x y z
N GLU A 1 -10.38 7.29 -8.53
CA GLU A 1 -8.92 7.15 -8.72
C GLU A 1 -8.51 5.79 -8.21
N ASP A 2 -8.02 4.91 -9.08
CA ASP A 2 -7.71 3.51 -8.74
C ASP A 2 -6.37 3.34 -8.01
N TYR A 3 -5.55 4.41 -7.97
CA TYR A 3 -4.19 4.37 -7.48
C TYR A 3 -3.85 5.63 -6.67
N CYS A 4 -3.06 5.44 -5.61
CA CYS A 4 -2.55 6.53 -4.79
C CYS A 4 -1.51 7.35 -5.58
N LYS A 5 -1.52 8.68 -5.38
CA LYS A 5 -0.59 9.64 -5.98
C LYS A 5 0.90 9.35 -5.75
N TYR A 6 1.21 8.58 -4.71
CA TYR A 6 2.57 8.15 -4.38
C TYR A 6 2.96 6.87 -5.11
N CYS A 7 1.99 6.02 -5.45
CA CYS A 7 2.22 4.77 -6.14
C CYS A 7 2.23 4.95 -7.66
N TYR A 8 1.34 5.80 -8.16
CA TYR A 8 1.08 5.96 -9.57
C TYR A 8 1.04 7.45 -9.93
N LYS A 9 1.97 7.85 -10.80
CA LYS A 9 2.11 9.23 -11.24
C LYS A 9 2.48 9.21 -12.72
N ASN A 10 1.88 10.11 -13.49
CA ASN A 10 2.10 10.24 -14.94
C ASN A 10 1.79 8.97 -15.74
N GLY A 11 0.84 8.13 -15.30
CA GLY A 11 0.47 6.92 -16.03
C GLY A 11 1.35 5.70 -15.75
N GLU A 12 2.33 5.82 -14.86
CA GLU A 12 3.27 4.75 -14.51
C GLU A 12 3.41 4.60 -12.99
N PHE A 13 3.75 3.40 -12.56
CA PHE A 13 4.17 3.18 -11.17
C PHE A 13 5.56 3.79 -11.00
N GLN A 14 5.71 4.69 -10.04
CA GLN A 14 6.94 5.47 -9.87
C GLN A 14 8.14 4.59 -9.46
N GLU A 15 7.88 3.43 -8.83
CA GLU A 15 8.90 2.47 -8.41
C GLU A 15 8.42 1.03 -8.59
N ASP A 16 9.38 0.14 -8.88
CA ASP A 16 9.19 -1.30 -9.03
C ASP A 16 9.22 -1.99 -7.65
N PHE A 17 8.39 -1.50 -6.73
CA PHE A 17 8.20 -2.18 -5.45
C PHE A 17 7.63 -3.57 -5.69
N THR A 18 8.03 -4.52 -4.86
CA THR A 18 7.27 -5.74 -4.59
C THR A 18 6.05 -5.42 -3.73
N MET A 19 5.09 -6.35 -3.63
CA MET A 19 3.92 -6.16 -2.75
C MET A 19 4.35 -5.98 -1.28
N GLU A 20 5.38 -6.70 -0.85
CA GLU A 20 5.91 -6.66 0.53
C GLU A 20 6.54 -5.29 0.83
N GLU A 21 7.41 -4.79 -0.04
CA GLU A 21 8.00 -3.45 0.10
C GLU A 21 6.94 -2.35 0.10
N MET A 22 5.88 -2.53 -0.71
CA MET A 22 4.75 -1.60 -0.75
C MET A 22 3.94 -1.61 0.57
N ILE A 23 3.79 -2.77 1.22
CA ILE A 23 3.15 -2.88 2.54
C ILE A 23 4.02 -2.15 3.57
N GLU A 24 5.32 -2.44 3.62
CA GLU A 24 6.26 -1.80 4.56
C GLU A 24 6.26 -0.28 4.40
N PHE A 25 6.24 0.22 3.16
CA PHE A 25 6.14 1.65 2.88
C PHE A 25 4.82 2.27 3.40
N CYS A 26 3.70 1.56 3.27
CA CYS A 26 2.39 2.07 3.66
C CYS A 26 2.11 2.01 5.16
N ILE A 27 2.75 1.10 5.89
CA ILE A 27 2.54 0.92 7.34
C ILE A 27 2.71 2.24 8.11
N PRO A 28 3.87 2.93 8.08
CA PRO A 28 4.07 4.14 8.88
C PRO A 28 3.17 5.29 8.44
N LEU A 29 2.87 5.38 7.13
CA LEU A 29 1.95 6.38 6.60
C LEU A 29 0.52 6.17 7.11
N THR A 30 0.06 4.92 7.19
CA THR A 30 -1.29 4.60 7.64
C THR A 30 -1.42 4.77 9.16
N VAL A 31 -0.42 4.33 9.93
CA VAL A 31 -0.37 4.55 11.39
C VAL A 31 -0.40 6.05 11.70
N ALA A 32 0.38 6.86 10.99
CA ALA A 32 0.40 8.31 11.20
C ALA A 32 -0.94 9.02 10.88
N ASN A 33 -1.83 8.38 10.12
CA ASN A 33 -3.11 8.95 9.68
C ASN A 33 -4.33 8.16 10.22
N SER A 34 -4.16 7.30 11.21
CA SER A 34 -5.25 6.51 11.81
C SER A 34 -5.01 6.27 13.31
N ASP A 35 -6.03 5.81 14.03
CA ASP A 35 -5.92 5.40 15.43
C ASP A 35 -5.44 3.93 15.59
N MET A 36 -4.94 3.31 14.51
CA MET A 36 -4.50 1.92 14.50
C MET A 36 -3.02 1.80 14.85
N ASP A 37 -2.67 0.74 15.58
CA ASP A 37 -1.28 0.34 15.80
C ASP A 37 -0.66 -0.31 14.54
N GLU A 38 0.67 -0.38 14.53
CA GLU A 38 1.45 -0.93 13.42
C GLU A 38 1.09 -2.37 13.05
N GLN A 39 0.82 -3.22 14.05
CA GLN A 39 0.48 -4.62 13.84
C GLN A 39 -0.89 -4.74 13.18
N SER A 40 -1.87 -3.99 13.66
CA SER A 40 -3.23 -3.91 13.10
C SER A 40 -3.19 -3.41 11.65
N VAL A 41 -2.39 -2.38 11.37
CA VAL A 41 -2.18 -1.84 10.02
C VAL A 41 -1.52 -2.87 9.11
N SER A 42 -0.47 -3.56 9.58
CA SER A 42 0.23 -4.60 8.81
C SER A 42 -0.73 -5.73 8.40
N ILE A 43 -1.54 -6.24 9.35
CA ILE A 43 -2.56 -7.26 9.06
C ILE A 43 -3.59 -6.77 8.04
N MET A 44 -4.02 -5.52 8.15
CA MET A 44 -4.97 -4.91 7.23
C MET A 44 -4.38 -4.81 5.81
N LEU A 45 -3.17 -4.27 5.67
CA LEU A 45 -2.51 -4.10 4.38
C LEU A 45 -2.22 -5.44 3.70
N ASN A 46 -1.80 -6.46 4.46
CA ASN A 46 -1.64 -7.83 3.93
C ASN A 46 -2.94 -8.43 3.38
N LYS A 47 -4.11 -8.03 3.90
CA LYS A 47 -5.42 -8.47 3.38
C LYS A 47 -5.89 -7.63 2.18
N VAL A 48 -5.60 -6.33 2.17
CA VAL A 48 -6.08 -5.40 1.13
C VAL A 48 -5.20 -5.43 -0.11
N MET A 49 -3.88 -5.45 0.03
CA MET A 49 -2.94 -5.37 -1.10
C MET A 49 -3.20 -6.43 -2.18
N PRO A 50 -3.41 -7.73 -1.88
CA PRO A 50 -3.72 -8.75 -2.89
C PRO A 50 -5.02 -8.53 -3.68
N GLN A 51 -5.92 -7.67 -3.19
CA GLN A 51 -7.20 -7.38 -3.84
C GLN A 51 -7.08 -6.19 -4.82
N LEU A 52 -6.00 -5.42 -4.76
CA LEU A 52 -5.77 -4.27 -5.62
C LEU A 52 -5.36 -4.70 -7.04
N LYS A 53 -5.84 -3.98 -8.06
CA LYS A 53 -5.62 -4.30 -9.48
C LYS A 53 -4.14 -4.53 -9.86
N ARG A 54 -3.19 -3.82 -9.23
CA ARG A 54 -1.74 -3.98 -9.48
C ARG A 54 -1.24 -5.37 -9.06
N TRP A 55 -1.76 -5.90 -7.96
CA TRP A 55 -1.25 -7.11 -7.32
C TRP A 55 -2.18 -8.32 -7.47
N LYS A 56 -3.39 -8.08 -7.94
CA LYS A 56 -4.34 -9.12 -8.26
C LYS A 56 -3.79 -9.94 -9.43
N LYS A 57 -3.60 -11.24 -9.21
CA LYS A 57 -3.31 -12.20 -10.28
C LYS A 57 -4.44 -12.29 -11.29
#